data_AF-A0A382V049-F1
#
_entry.id   AF-A0A382V049-F1
#
_cell.length_a   1.000
_cell.length_b   1.000
_cell.length_c   1.000
_cell.angle_alpha   90.00
_cell.angle_beta   90.00
_cell.angle_gamma   90.00
#
_symmetry.space_group_name_H-M   'P 1'
#
loop_
_entity.id
_entity.type
_entity.pdbx_description
1 polymer ?
#
loop_
_entity_poly.entity_id
_entity_poly.type
_entity_poly.pdbx_seq_one_letter_code
_entity_poly.pdbx_strand_id
1 'polypeptide(L)'
;KRDAPLRGDDRFMFILDTFHDYRTGYFFEINPAGLMGDGIIGVGGRFNVNKSWDGIWDTRVIIDNHGWSAEIVIPFQTLAFDPNNDTWGINFQRTIRRKNEDAKWTGYKRGIWLTKPIHAGELTGLKGIKPGKGLELKPYYVFKDQYSIDENLGNQNNIGFDFSFNVKSGLKGSFTYNTDFAEAEVDDRQVNLTRFPLKLEEKRNFFLEGSSVYSFANSNGVIPFFSRRIGISEGNKIPISYGGRLNGQVGDYEMGLMNLTTDKSENIPAENFQIARVKKSIFKQSYLG
;
A
#
# COMPACT_ATOMS: atom_id res chain seq x y z
N LYS A 1 17.40 -4.48 -4.36
CA LYS A 1 15.96 -4.39 -4.68
C LYS A 1 15.30 -3.66 -3.53
N ARG A 2 14.50 -2.63 -3.80
CA ARG A 2 13.66 -1.97 -2.80
C ARG A 2 12.74 -3.02 -2.15
N ASP A 3 12.46 -2.88 -0.85
CA ASP A 3 11.57 -3.76 -0.08
C ASP A 3 12.05 -5.22 0.13
N ALA A 4 13.36 -5.47 -0.01
CA ALA A 4 13.95 -6.72 0.45
C ALA A 4 13.89 -6.83 2.00
N PRO A 5 13.69 -8.02 2.58
CA PRO A 5 13.63 -8.16 4.04
C PRO A 5 14.94 -7.75 4.73
N LEU A 6 14.96 -6.59 5.39
CA LEU A 6 16.12 -6.09 6.13
C LEU A 6 16.22 -6.65 7.56
N ARG A 7 15.58 -7.79 7.84
CA ARG A 7 15.58 -8.39 9.19
C ARG A 7 16.92 -9.01 9.57
N GLY A 8 17.80 -9.32 8.62
CA GLY A 8 19.15 -9.80 8.87
C GLY A 8 20.17 -8.68 9.06
N ASP A 9 19.81 -7.44 8.72
CA ASP A 9 20.76 -6.36 8.49
C ASP A 9 20.81 -5.35 9.63
N ASP A 10 21.94 -4.66 9.69
CA ASP A 10 22.02 -3.37 10.36
C ASP A 10 21.04 -2.41 9.69
N ARG A 11 20.12 -1.81 10.46
CA ARG A 11 19.13 -0.88 9.91
C ARG A 11 18.75 0.25 10.85
N PHE A 12 18.26 1.33 10.27
CA PHE A 12 17.55 2.41 10.93
C PHE A 12 16.10 2.35 10.49
N MET A 13 15.19 2.51 11.44
CA MET A 13 13.75 2.47 11.21
C MET A 13 13.12 3.67 11.90
N PHE A 14 12.07 4.21 11.30
CA PHE A 14 11.30 5.27 11.91
C PHE A 14 9.84 5.17 11.54
N ILE A 15 9.01 5.80 12.38
CA ILE A 15 7.56 5.86 12.17
C ILE A 15 7.07 7.29 12.23
N LEU A 16 5.98 7.56 11.51
CA LEU A 16 5.28 8.85 11.52
C LEU A 16 3.78 8.61 11.72
N ASP A 17 3.24 9.07 12.84
CA ASP A 17 1.79 9.17 13.09
C ASP A 17 1.33 10.57 12.72
N THR A 18 0.94 10.72 11.46
CA THR A 18 0.66 12.01 10.81
C THR A 18 -0.74 12.55 11.10
N PHE A 19 -1.61 11.72 11.67
CA PHE A 19 -2.92 12.13 12.18
C PHE A 19 -2.91 12.34 13.69
N HIS A 20 -1.86 11.90 14.38
CA HIS A 20 -1.72 11.92 15.84
C HIS A 20 -2.86 11.14 16.53
N ASP A 21 -3.25 10.01 15.94
CA ASP A 21 -4.32 9.15 16.45
C ASP A 21 -3.82 8.01 17.36
N TYR A 22 -2.49 7.92 17.52
CA TYR A 22 -1.75 6.94 18.33
C TYR A 22 -1.89 5.48 17.87
N ARG A 23 -2.41 5.25 16.66
CA ARG A 23 -2.80 3.92 16.16
C ARG A 23 -2.24 3.65 14.79
N THR A 24 -2.40 4.60 13.89
CA THR A 24 -2.01 4.50 12.48
C THR A 24 -0.73 5.30 12.24
N GLY A 25 -0.16 5.12 11.06
CA GLY A 25 1.01 5.88 10.66
C GLY A 25 1.76 5.23 9.53
N TYR A 26 2.92 5.80 9.22
CA TYR A 26 3.85 5.29 8.23
C TYR A 26 5.03 4.64 8.93
N PHE A 27 5.58 3.61 8.29
CA PHE A 27 6.79 2.94 8.68
C PHE A 27 7.81 3.06 7.56
N PHE A 28 9.05 3.35 7.93
CA PHE A 28 10.17 3.43 7.01
C PHE A 28 11.37 2.71 7.60
N GLU A 29 12.18 2.10 6.74
CA GLU A 29 13.44 1.48 7.12
C GLU A 29 14.49 1.64 6.03
N ILE A 30 15.74 1.82 6.48
CA ILE A 30 16.92 1.91 5.62
C ILE A 30 18.09 1.13 6.22
N ASN A 31 19.00 0.65 5.37
CA ASN A 31 20.27 0.05 5.81
C ASN A 31 21.50 0.86 5.32
N PRO A 32 22.72 0.57 5.80
CA PRO A 32 23.94 1.23 5.35
C PRO A 32 24.25 1.09 3.86
N ALA A 33 23.68 0.07 3.20
CA ALA A 33 23.82 -0.15 1.76
C ALA A 33 22.82 0.69 0.93
N GLY A 34 22.00 1.52 1.57
CA GLY A 34 20.99 2.34 0.90
C GLY A 34 19.75 1.55 0.47
N LEU A 35 19.56 0.31 0.96
CA LEU A 35 18.28 -0.38 0.76
C LEU A 35 17.20 0.32 1.57
N MET A 36 16.07 0.56 0.91
CA MET A 36 14.90 1.25 1.44
C MET A 36 13.73 0.29 1.53
N GLY A 37 12.87 0.47 2.53
CA GLY A 37 11.55 -0.10 2.53
C GLY A 37 10.57 0.68 3.39
N ASP A 38 9.30 0.58 3.06
CA ASP A 38 8.25 1.41 3.65
C ASP A 38 6.97 0.60 3.90
N GLY A 39 5.97 1.24 4.51
CA GLY A 39 4.67 0.60 4.74
C GLY A 39 3.75 1.45 5.59
N ILE A 40 2.50 1.00 5.70
CA ILE A 40 1.49 1.64 6.56
C ILE A 40 1.27 0.81 7.82
N ILE A 41 1.26 1.49 8.96
CA ILE A 41 0.86 0.97 10.27
C ILE A 41 -0.67 1.06 10.35
N GLY A 42 -1.34 -0.08 10.37
CA GLY A 42 -2.80 -0.17 10.51
C GLY A 42 -3.24 -0.46 11.95
N VAL A 43 -4.56 -0.50 12.18
CA VAL A 43 -5.12 -0.86 13.49
C VAL A 43 -4.97 -2.38 13.71
N GLY A 44 -3.97 -2.80 14.49
CA GLY A 44 -3.67 -4.21 14.73
C GLY A 44 -2.43 -4.47 15.58
N GLY A 45 -2.22 -5.73 15.99
CA GLY A 45 -1.16 -6.17 16.92
C GLY A 45 0.30 -6.04 16.43
N ARG A 46 1.17 -6.93 16.93
CA ARG A 46 2.65 -6.92 16.84
C ARG A 46 3.27 -6.80 15.42
N PHE A 47 2.52 -7.03 14.35
CA PHE A 47 3.00 -7.11 12.95
C PHE A 47 2.14 -6.29 11.97
N ASN A 48 1.60 -5.17 12.42
CA ASN A 48 0.60 -4.36 11.71
C ASN A 48 1.18 -3.43 10.61
N VAL A 49 2.36 -3.73 10.07
CA VAL A 49 2.91 -2.95 8.95
C VAL A 49 2.52 -3.63 7.64
N ASN A 50 1.68 -2.96 6.86
CA ASN A 50 1.42 -3.32 5.47
C ASN A 50 2.56 -2.79 4.60
N LYS A 51 3.46 -3.68 4.21
CA LYS A 51 4.60 -3.43 3.32
C LYS A 51 4.23 -3.31 1.83
N SER A 52 2.94 -3.40 1.49
CA SER A 52 2.48 -3.23 0.10
C SER A 52 2.24 -1.76 -0.27
N TRP A 53 2.31 -0.86 0.72
CA TRP A 53 2.26 0.57 0.45
C TRP A 53 3.65 1.04 0.01
N ASP A 54 3.71 1.69 -1.15
CA ASP A 54 4.93 2.24 -1.73
C ASP A 54 4.79 3.77 -1.80
N GLY A 55 5.57 4.48 -0.98
CA GLY A 55 5.59 5.94 -0.94
C GLY A 55 6.65 6.54 -1.87
N ILE A 56 6.47 7.80 -2.27
CA ILE A 56 7.53 8.57 -2.95
C ILE A 56 8.43 9.19 -1.88
N TRP A 57 9.65 8.71 -1.73
CA TRP A 57 10.66 9.28 -0.84
C TRP A 57 12.06 8.90 -1.33
N ASP A 58 13.07 9.64 -0.88
CA ASP A 58 14.46 9.44 -1.29
C ASP A 58 15.36 9.36 -0.06
N THR A 59 16.49 8.67 -0.18
CA THR A 59 17.51 8.57 0.86
C THR A 59 18.90 8.55 0.26
N ARG A 60 19.83 9.29 0.87
CA ARG A 60 21.26 9.19 0.59
C ARG A 60 21.98 8.65 1.81
N VAL A 61 22.80 7.63 1.59
CA VAL A 61 23.59 6.99 2.65
C VAL A 61 25.06 7.13 2.34
N ILE A 62 25.83 7.53 3.35
CA ILE A 62 27.30 7.56 3.28
C ILE A 62 27.86 6.66 4.38
N ILE A 63 28.95 5.95 4.07
CA ILE A 63 29.73 5.18 5.03
C ILE A 63 31.11 5.85 5.10
N ASP A 64 31.55 6.19 6.31
CA ASP A 64 32.84 6.80 6.58
C ASP A 64 33.55 6.09 7.74
N ASN A 65 34.68 6.65 8.20
CA ASN A 65 35.49 6.08 9.27
C ASN A 65 34.81 6.11 10.66
N HIS A 66 33.74 6.89 10.84
CA HIS A 66 32.99 7.02 12.09
C HIS A 66 31.73 6.14 12.11
N GLY A 67 31.27 5.68 10.94
CA GLY A 67 30.12 4.80 10.80
C GLY A 67 29.38 5.05 9.51
N TRP A 68 28.07 5.20 9.60
CA TRP A 68 27.24 5.56 8.46
C TRP A 68 26.25 6.64 8.84
N SER A 69 25.92 7.50 7.88
CA SER A 69 24.91 8.55 8.01
C SER A 69 23.93 8.45 6.86
N ALA A 70 22.69 8.84 7.12
CA ALA A 70 21.64 8.89 6.12
C ALA A 70 20.88 10.20 6.18
N GLU A 71 20.59 10.74 5.00
CA GLU A 71 19.72 11.88 4.80
C GLU A 71 18.47 11.40 4.06
N ILE A 72 17.29 11.72 4.60
CA ILE A 72 16.00 11.19 4.13
C ILE A 72 15.11 12.37 3.74
N VAL A 73 14.51 12.29 2.54
CA VAL A 73 13.58 13.30 2.03
C VAL A 73 12.23 12.65 1.77
N ILE A 74 11.19 13.12 2.46
CA ILE A 74 9.80 12.68 2.27
C ILE A 74 8.97 13.90 1.84
N PRO A 75 8.58 14.00 0.56
CA PRO A 75 7.61 14.99 0.11
C PRO A 75 6.29 14.87 0.88
N PHE A 76 5.71 15.98 1.33
CA PHE A 76 4.44 15.96 2.06
C PHE A 76 3.28 15.37 1.26
N GLN A 77 3.32 15.46 -0.07
CA GLN A 77 2.34 14.83 -0.96
C GLN A 77 2.33 13.30 -0.90
N THR A 78 3.40 12.69 -0.38
CA THR A 78 3.50 11.25 -0.17
C THR A 78 2.67 10.80 1.03
N LEU A 79 2.47 11.69 2.00
CA LEU A 79 1.85 11.36 3.27
C LEU A 79 0.41 11.90 3.30
N ALA A 80 -0.52 11.07 3.72
CA ALA A 80 -1.77 11.53 4.28
C ALA A 80 -1.57 12.09 5.69
N PHE A 81 -2.13 13.26 5.98
CA PHE A 81 -2.07 13.92 7.29
C PHE A 81 -3.22 14.92 7.50
N ASP A 82 -3.52 15.32 8.73
CA ASP A 82 -4.44 16.45 8.96
C ASP A 82 -3.69 17.78 8.86
N PRO A 83 -3.96 18.65 7.85
CA PRO A 83 -3.26 19.93 7.72
C PRO A 83 -3.57 20.93 8.84
N ASN A 84 -4.61 20.67 9.65
CA ASN A 84 -4.93 21.48 10.83
C ASN A 84 -4.21 21.00 12.10
N ASN A 85 -3.58 19.82 12.06
CA ASN A 85 -2.82 19.29 13.16
C ASN A 85 -1.35 19.69 13.01
N ASP A 86 -0.82 20.40 14.00
CA ASP A 86 0.57 20.86 14.02
C ASP A 86 1.54 19.90 14.75
N THR A 87 1.02 18.75 15.17
CA THR A 87 1.74 17.74 15.93
C THR A 87 1.58 16.36 15.32
N TRP A 88 2.70 15.71 15.01
CA TRP A 88 2.73 14.30 14.58
C TRP A 88 3.41 13.45 15.65
N GLY A 89 3.08 12.17 15.71
CA GLY A 89 3.90 11.21 16.45
C GLY A 89 5.14 10.82 15.64
N ILE A 90 6.31 10.75 16.27
CA ILE A 90 7.54 10.26 15.64
C ILE A 90 8.34 9.36 16.58
N ASN A 91 8.94 8.31 16.04
CA ASN A 91 9.86 7.47 16.80
C ASN A 91 10.92 6.84 15.90
N PHE A 92 12.02 6.42 16.51
CA PHE A 92 13.20 5.90 15.84
C PHE A 92 13.70 4.63 16.51
N GLN A 93 14.17 3.69 15.71
CA GLN A 93 14.89 2.50 16.17
C GLN A 93 16.12 2.24 15.31
N ARG A 94 17.25 1.96 15.97
CA ARG A 94 18.46 1.43 15.34
C ARG A 94 18.63 -0.03 15.74
N THR A 95 18.69 -0.92 14.75
CA THR A 95 19.01 -2.34 14.98
C THR A 95 20.44 -2.64 14.57
N ILE A 96 21.28 -2.99 15.53
CA ILE A 96 22.72 -3.25 15.38
C ILE A 96 22.95 -4.75 15.48
N ARG A 97 23.05 -5.44 14.35
CA ARG A 97 23.06 -6.90 14.28
C ARG A 97 24.32 -7.51 14.87
N ARG A 98 25.48 -6.92 14.60
CA ARG A 98 26.77 -7.39 15.16
C ARG A 98 26.82 -7.35 16.69
N LYS A 99 25.98 -6.52 17.32
CA LYS A 99 25.86 -6.41 18.78
C LYS A 99 24.60 -7.08 19.34
N ASN A 100 23.73 -7.60 18.46
CA ASN A 100 22.40 -8.06 18.79
C ASN A 100 21.61 -7.04 19.64
N GLU A 101 21.64 -5.77 19.22
CA GLU A 101 21.14 -4.63 20.00
C GLU A 101 20.05 -3.87 19.21
N ASP A 102 18.95 -3.54 19.90
CA ASP A 102 17.93 -2.61 19.42
C ASP A 102 17.93 -1.37 20.32
N ALA A 103 18.30 -0.21 19.77
CA ALA A 103 18.23 1.08 20.44
C ALA A 103 16.99 1.84 19.95
N LYS A 104 16.15 2.34 20.86
CA LYS A 104 14.93 3.10 20.55
C LYS A 104 14.98 4.46 21.23
N TRP A 105 14.45 5.49 20.56
CA TRP A 105 14.34 6.84 21.16
C TRP A 105 13.31 6.86 22.30
N THR A 106 12.07 6.44 22.02
CA THR A 106 11.01 6.29 23.03
C THR A 106 10.42 4.88 23.03
N GLY A 107 9.68 4.51 24.08
CA GLY A 107 9.05 3.19 24.17
C GLY A 107 10.05 2.02 24.26
N TYR A 108 11.20 2.22 24.92
CA TYR A 108 12.30 1.25 24.97
C TYR A 108 12.01 -0.02 25.81
N LYS A 109 10.93 -0.05 26.60
CA LYS A 109 10.57 -1.22 27.41
C LYS A 109 10.41 -2.48 26.54
N ARG A 110 10.75 -3.64 27.10
CA ARG A 110 10.53 -4.94 26.44
C ARG A 110 9.05 -5.13 26.13
N GLY A 111 8.76 -5.74 24.99
CA GLY A 111 7.38 -5.97 24.51
C GLY A 111 6.74 -4.78 23.79
N ILE A 112 7.34 -3.58 23.88
CA ILE A 112 6.93 -2.41 23.09
C ILE A 112 7.70 -2.40 21.77
N TRP A 113 6.96 -2.42 20.66
CA TRP A 113 7.52 -2.38 19.31
C TRP A 113 7.56 -0.94 18.79
N LEU A 114 8.51 -0.62 17.90
CA LEU A 114 8.55 0.68 17.23
C LEU A 114 7.21 1.00 16.53
N THR A 115 6.55 -0.01 15.97
CA THR A 115 5.29 0.10 15.22
C THR A 115 4.05 0.28 16.12
N LYS A 116 4.24 0.82 17.33
CA LYS A 116 3.17 1.20 18.27
C LYS A 116 3.18 2.72 18.46
N PRO A 117 2.43 3.47 17.64
CA PRO A 117 2.47 4.93 17.65
C PRO A 117 2.12 5.57 19.00
N ILE A 118 1.30 4.92 19.83
CA ILE A 118 1.02 5.36 21.21
C ILE A 118 2.26 5.54 22.12
N HIS A 119 3.41 5.00 21.71
CA HIS A 119 4.68 5.16 22.44
C HIS A 119 5.67 6.06 21.71
N ALA A 120 5.27 6.68 20.61
CA ALA A 120 6.08 7.67 19.89
C ALA A 120 6.23 8.96 20.70
N GLY A 121 7.29 9.72 20.43
CA GLY A 121 7.40 11.10 20.88
C GLY A 121 6.59 12.04 19.97
N GLU A 122 6.57 13.32 20.30
CA GLU A 122 5.82 14.33 19.55
C GLU A 122 6.76 15.18 18.69
N LEU A 123 6.43 15.32 17.41
CA LEU A 123 7.00 16.26 16.46
C LEU A 123 6.04 17.44 16.31
N THR A 124 6.35 18.55 16.98
CA THR A 124 5.49 19.74 17.02
C THR A 124 5.98 20.83 16.07
N GLY A 125 5.14 21.83 15.82
CA GLY A 125 5.49 23.00 15.00
C GLY A 125 5.27 22.83 13.50
N LEU A 126 4.55 21.78 13.10
CA LEU A 126 4.24 21.46 11.71
C LEU A 126 3.12 22.39 11.18
N LYS A 127 3.50 23.61 10.75
CA LYS A 127 2.55 24.62 10.27
C LYS A 127 2.78 24.97 8.80
N GLY A 128 1.69 25.29 8.09
CA GLY A 128 1.75 25.74 6.69
C GLY A 128 2.04 24.63 5.68
N ILE A 129 1.92 23.37 6.08
CA ILE A 129 2.18 22.20 5.24
C ILE A 129 0.98 21.92 4.34
N LYS A 130 1.21 21.61 3.07
CA LYS A 130 0.16 21.34 2.08
C LYS A 130 0.27 19.90 1.55
N PRO A 131 -0.83 19.12 1.59
CA PRO A 131 -0.83 17.71 1.18
C PRO A 131 -0.75 17.49 -0.35
N GLY A 132 -0.74 18.55 -1.15
CA GLY A 132 -0.84 18.45 -2.61
C GLY A 132 -2.19 17.90 -3.06
N LYS A 133 -2.40 17.83 -4.39
CA LYS A 133 -3.63 17.26 -4.97
C LYS A 133 -3.50 15.77 -5.31
N GLY A 134 -2.29 15.21 -5.22
CA GLY A 134 -2.02 13.79 -5.50
C GLY A 134 -2.50 13.32 -6.86
N LEU A 135 -2.43 14.18 -7.89
CA LEU A 135 -2.91 13.86 -9.23
C LEU A 135 -1.90 12.96 -9.93
N GLU A 136 -2.34 11.78 -10.36
CA GLU A 136 -1.54 10.82 -11.11
C GLU A 136 -2.37 10.30 -12.29
N LEU A 137 -1.83 10.35 -13.50
CA LEU A 137 -2.45 9.82 -14.72
C LEU A 137 -1.46 8.87 -15.40
N LYS A 138 -1.90 7.63 -15.63
CA LYS A 138 -1.14 6.59 -16.34
C LYS A 138 -1.92 6.17 -17.58
N PRO A 139 -1.68 6.82 -18.73
CA PRO A 139 -2.24 6.34 -19.98
C PRO A 139 -1.46 5.11 -20.46
N TYR A 140 -2.14 4.16 -21.08
CA TYR A 140 -1.51 3.04 -21.78
C TYR A 140 -2.19 2.78 -23.12
N TYR A 141 -1.39 2.24 -24.04
CA TYR A 141 -1.81 1.89 -25.38
C TYR A 141 -1.22 0.54 -25.75
N VAL A 142 -2.07 -0.39 -26.16
CA VAL A 142 -1.67 -1.70 -26.66
C VAL A 142 -1.89 -1.71 -28.16
N PHE A 143 -0.79 -1.90 -28.89
CA PHE A 143 -0.80 -2.12 -30.33
C PHE A 143 -0.61 -3.61 -30.59
N LYS A 144 -1.59 -4.24 -31.26
CA LYS A 144 -1.51 -5.64 -31.67
C LYS A 144 -1.49 -5.71 -33.19
N ASP A 145 -0.34 -6.08 -33.73
CA ASP A 145 -0.20 -6.40 -35.15
C ASP A 145 -0.26 -7.92 -35.31
N GLN A 146 -1.36 -8.43 -35.86
CA GLN A 146 -1.53 -9.85 -36.17
C GLN A 146 -1.61 -10.01 -37.68
N TYR A 147 -0.52 -10.50 -38.28
CA TYR A 147 -0.53 -10.97 -39.67
C TYR A 147 -1.12 -12.38 -39.71
N SER A 148 -2.34 -12.51 -40.25
CA SER A 148 -2.92 -13.80 -40.62
C SER A 148 -3.15 -13.83 -42.13
N ILE A 149 -2.88 -14.97 -42.77
CA ILE A 149 -2.95 -15.11 -44.24
C ILE A 149 -4.41 -15.25 -44.73
N ASP A 150 -5.38 -15.53 -43.83
CA ASP A 150 -6.76 -15.87 -44.24
C ASP A 150 -7.90 -15.19 -43.45
N GLU A 151 -7.64 -14.33 -42.46
CA GLU A 151 -8.71 -13.58 -41.78
C GLU A 151 -8.34 -12.12 -41.51
N ASN A 152 -9.27 -11.22 -41.82
CA ASN A 152 -9.30 -9.84 -41.36
C ASN A 152 -9.53 -9.86 -39.83
N LEU A 153 -8.47 -10.15 -39.07
CA LEU A 153 -8.47 -9.94 -37.64
C LEU A 153 -8.49 -8.42 -37.42
N GLY A 154 -9.67 -7.91 -37.08
CA GLY A 154 -9.89 -6.48 -36.84
C GLY A 154 -8.84 -5.90 -35.90
N ASN A 155 -8.46 -4.65 -36.16
CA ASN A 155 -7.44 -3.90 -35.44
C ASN A 155 -7.69 -3.96 -33.90
N GLN A 156 -6.94 -4.80 -33.18
CA GLN A 156 -7.10 -5.00 -31.72
C GLN A 156 -6.30 -3.97 -30.91
N ASN A 157 -6.42 -2.71 -31.28
CA ASN A 157 -5.80 -1.62 -30.53
C ASN A 157 -6.65 -1.26 -29.32
N ASN A 158 -6.05 -1.32 -28.14
CA ASN A 158 -6.72 -0.95 -26.89
C ASN A 158 -6.04 0.27 -26.27
N ILE A 159 -6.85 1.25 -25.89
CA ILE A 159 -6.44 2.41 -25.10
C ILE A 159 -7.09 2.28 -23.73
N GLY A 160 -6.37 2.66 -22.69
CA GLY A 160 -7.03 3.09 -21.47
C GLY A 160 -6.11 3.85 -20.55
N PHE A 161 -6.57 4.05 -19.32
CA PHE A 161 -5.85 4.86 -18.36
C PHE A 161 -6.23 4.54 -16.92
N ASP A 162 -5.29 4.80 -16.03
CA ASP A 162 -5.54 4.90 -14.59
C ASP A 162 -5.37 6.35 -14.14
N PHE A 163 -6.31 6.85 -13.37
CA PHE A 163 -6.29 8.18 -12.79
C PHE A 163 -6.47 8.09 -11.28
N SER A 164 -5.64 8.80 -10.52
CA SER A 164 -5.80 8.92 -9.07
C SER A 164 -5.66 10.35 -8.58
N PHE A 165 -6.35 10.67 -7.48
CA PHE A 165 -6.37 12.01 -6.91
C PHE A 165 -6.67 11.98 -5.41
N ASN A 166 -6.17 12.97 -4.67
CA ASN A 166 -6.51 13.14 -3.27
C ASN A 166 -7.80 13.98 -3.16
N VAL A 167 -8.89 13.37 -2.72
CA VAL A 167 -10.15 14.05 -2.38
C VAL A 167 -9.93 14.94 -1.15
N LYS A 168 -9.21 14.40 -0.16
CA LYS A 168 -8.65 15.09 1.01
C LYS A 168 -7.27 14.50 1.27
N SER A 169 -6.47 15.15 2.13
CA SER A 169 -5.13 14.67 2.50
C SER A 169 -5.10 13.18 2.87
N GLY A 170 -6.11 12.70 3.60
CA GLY A 170 -6.25 11.28 3.97
C GLY A 170 -7.14 10.42 3.09
N LEU A 171 -7.74 10.95 2.04
CA LEU A 171 -8.75 10.24 1.24
C LEU A 171 -8.38 10.28 -0.23
N LYS A 172 -8.02 9.12 -0.79
CA LYS A 172 -7.63 8.98 -2.20
C LYS A 172 -8.75 8.36 -3.02
N GLY A 173 -9.08 9.01 -4.13
CA GLY A 173 -9.94 8.48 -5.18
C GLY A 173 -9.10 7.91 -6.31
N SER A 174 -9.56 6.83 -6.95
CA SER A 174 -8.96 6.35 -8.18
C SER A 174 -9.99 5.81 -9.13
N PHE A 175 -9.71 5.97 -10.42
CA PHE A 175 -10.54 5.52 -11.51
C PHE A 175 -9.65 4.78 -12.51
N THR A 176 -10.17 3.71 -13.08
CA THR A 176 -9.51 2.95 -14.14
C THR A 176 -10.48 2.76 -15.29
N TYR A 177 -9.96 2.80 -16.50
CA TYR A 177 -10.70 2.52 -17.73
C TYR A 177 -9.91 1.56 -18.61
N ASN A 178 -10.61 0.53 -19.08
CA ASN A 178 -10.16 -0.54 -19.98
C ASN A 178 -8.93 -1.35 -19.54
N THR A 179 -8.57 -1.32 -18.25
CA THR A 179 -7.29 -1.86 -17.77
C THR A 179 -7.23 -3.38 -17.87
N ASP A 180 -6.15 -3.89 -18.44
CA ASP A 180 -5.83 -5.31 -18.48
C ASP A 180 -4.85 -5.73 -17.37
N PHE A 181 -4.38 -4.76 -16.57
CA PHE A 181 -3.30 -4.87 -15.60
C PHE A 181 -2.09 -5.65 -16.13
N ALA A 182 -1.73 -5.44 -17.40
CA ALA A 182 -0.57 -6.08 -18.01
C ALA A 182 0.75 -5.73 -17.30
N GLU A 183 0.81 -4.59 -16.61
CA GLU A 183 1.96 -4.15 -15.81
C GLU A 183 2.23 -5.00 -14.56
N ALA A 184 1.23 -5.73 -14.04
CA ALA A 184 1.45 -6.60 -12.90
C ALA A 184 2.27 -7.83 -13.34
N GLU A 185 3.37 -8.11 -12.62
CA GLU A 185 4.27 -9.24 -12.89
C GLU A 185 3.47 -10.52 -13.16
N VAL A 186 3.87 -11.26 -14.20
CA VAL A 186 3.29 -12.57 -14.53
C VAL A 186 3.55 -13.52 -13.35
N ASP A 187 2.49 -14.10 -12.78
CA ASP A 187 2.68 -15.17 -11.81
C ASP A 187 3.13 -16.42 -12.54
N ASP A 188 4.19 -17.06 -12.04
CA ASP A 188 4.59 -18.38 -12.52
C ASP A 188 3.41 -19.34 -12.44
N ARG A 189 3.18 -20.11 -13.50
CA ARG A 189 2.11 -21.12 -13.53
C ARG A 189 2.36 -22.15 -12.44
N GLN A 190 1.62 -22.05 -11.34
CA GLN A 190 1.66 -23.04 -10.27
C GLN A 190 0.64 -24.15 -10.53
N VAL A 191 1.12 -25.39 -10.59
CA VAL A 191 0.24 -26.57 -10.68
C VAL A 191 -0.32 -26.85 -9.29
N ASN A 192 -1.61 -26.59 -9.10
CA ASN A 192 -2.30 -26.88 -7.85
C ASN A 192 -2.80 -28.32 -7.84
N LEU A 193 -2.13 -29.19 -7.09
CA LEU A 193 -2.53 -30.59 -6.91
C LEU A 193 -3.50 -30.78 -5.73
N THR A 194 -3.96 -29.69 -5.10
CA THR A 194 -4.84 -29.73 -3.93
C THR A 194 -6.27 -29.30 -4.26
N ARG A 195 -7.22 -29.74 -3.44
CA ARG A 195 -8.65 -29.34 -3.52
C ARG A 195 -8.93 -27.91 -3.03
N PHE A 196 -7.91 -27.17 -2.61
CA PHE A 196 -8.07 -25.79 -2.11
C PHE A 196 -7.53 -24.82 -3.16
N PRO A 197 -8.22 -23.70 -3.44
CA PRO A 197 -7.74 -22.73 -4.41
C PRO A 197 -6.39 -22.13 -3.98
N LEU A 198 -5.48 -21.93 -4.93
CA LEU A 198 -4.20 -21.27 -4.68
C LEU A 198 -4.44 -19.84 -4.17
N LYS A 199 -3.79 -19.49 -3.06
CA LYS A 199 -3.74 -18.12 -2.56
C LYS A 199 -2.55 -17.41 -3.20
N LEU A 200 -2.78 -16.81 -4.36
CA LEU A 200 -1.80 -15.91 -4.98
C LEU A 200 -1.87 -14.54 -4.31
N GLU A 201 -0.71 -13.91 -4.13
CA GLU A 201 -0.62 -12.53 -3.64
C GLU A 201 -1.15 -11.57 -4.72
N GLU A 202 -1.83 -10.50 -4.31
CA GLU A 202 -2.22 -9.44 -5.22
C GLU A 202 -0.97 -8.63 -5.63
N LYS A 203 -0.83 -8.32 -6.91
CA LYS A 203 0.31 -7.54 -7.44
C LYS A 203 -0.12 -6.28 -8.18
N ARG A 204 -1.42 -6.12 -8.43
CA ARG A 204 -1.97 -5.01 -9.18
C ARG A 204 -2.14 -3.81 -8.25
N ASN A 205 -1.46 -2.71 -8.59
CA ASN A 205 -1.45 -1.47 -7.78
C ASN A 205 -2.85 -0.97 -7.41
N PHE A 206 -3.82 -1.06 -8.33
CA PHE A 206 -5.21 -0.67 -8.08
C PHE A 206 -5.83 -1.39 -6.88
N PHE A 207 -5.52 -2.66 -6.68
CA PHE A 207 -6.07 -3.48 -5.61
C PHE A 207 -5.21 -3.49 -4.34
N LEU A 208 -3.90 -3.27 -4.48
CA LEU A 208 -2.97 -3.20 -3.35
C LEU A 208 -3.18 -1.95 -2.51
N GLU A 209 -3.41 -0.82 -3.16
CA GLU A 209 -3.50 0.46 -2.47
C GLU A 209 -4.77 0.53 -1.60
N GLY A 210 -4.57 0.76 -0.29
CA GLY A 210 -5.67 0.79 0.68
C GLY A 210 -6.28 -0.57 1.03
N SER A 211 -5.74 -1.68 0.52
CA SER A 211 -6.22 -3.06 0.79
C SER A 211 -6.35 -3.43 2.27
N SER A 212 -5.55 -2.79 3.14
CA SER A 212 -5.58 -3.01 4.58
C SER A 212 -6.93 -2.69 5.21
N VAL A 213 -7.72 -1.79 4.63
CA VAL A 213 -9.06 -1.47 5.14
C VAL A 213 -9.99 -2.68 5.07
N TYR A 214 -9.81 -3.56 4.09
CA TYR A 214 -10.62 -4.76 3.89
C TYR A 214 -10.11 -5.98 4.67
N SER A 215 -8.95 -5.89 5.32
CA SER A 215 -8.40 -6.96 6.17
C SER A 215 -9.12 -7.03 7.51
N PHE A 216 -9.56 -8.22 7.92
CA PHE A 216 -10.26 -8.45 9.19
C PHE A 216 -9.81 -9.77 9.81
N ALA A 217 -9.38 -9.72 11.08
CA ALA A 217 -9.01 -10.92 11.85
C ALA A 217 -8.02 -11.86 11.14
N ASN A 218 -6.99 -11.32 10.46
CA ASN A 218 -6.00 -12.12 9.71
C ASN A 218 -5.36 -13.25 10.54
N SER A 219 -5.22 -13.08 11.86
CA SER A 219 -4.71 -14.10 12.79
C SER A 219 -5.57 -15.37 12.83
N ASN A 220 -6.85 -15.26 12.48
CA ASN A 220 -7.80 -16.37 12.43
C ASN A 220 -7.95 -16.93 11.00
N GLY A 221 -7.13 -16.47 10.05
CA GLY A 221 -7.17 -16.92 8.66
C GLY A 221 -8.36 -16.42 7.83
N VAL A 222 -9.15 -15.48 8.36
CA VAL A 222 -10.30 -14.90 7.66
C VAL A 222 -9.81 -13.85 6.68
N ILE A 223 -10.15 -14.02 5.40
CA ILE A 223 -9.84 -13.07 4.32
C ILE A 223 -11.17 -12.78 3.62
N PRO A 224 -11.91 -11.75 4.07
CA PRO A 224 -13.26 -11.48 3.55
C PRO A 224 -13.22 -10.92 2.12
N PHE A 225 -12.10 -10.33 1.72
CA PHE A 225 -11.89 -9.77 0.38
C PHE A 225 -10.63 -10.36 -0.26
N PHE A 226 -10.80 -10.94 -1.44
CA PHE A 226 -9.70 -11.49 -2.23
C PHE A 226 -9.80 -10.97 -3.67
N SER A 227 -9.09 -9.87 -3.92
CA SER A 227 -9.12 -9.11 -5.18
C SER A 227 -8.71 -9.91 -6.41
N ARG A 228 -7.91 -10.98 -6.25
CA ARG A 228 -7.50 -11.88 -7.32
C ARG A 228 -8.65 -12.65 -7.98
N ARG A 229 -9.87 -12.59 -7.44
CA ARG A 229 -11.09 -13.08 -8.11
C ARG A 229 -11.67 -12.09 -9.12
N ILE A 230 -11.21 -10.84 -9.13
CA ILE A 230 -11.72 -9.79 -10.00
C ILE A 230 -10.79 -9.65 -11.21
N GLY A 231 -11.35 -9.74 -12.42
CA GLY A 231 -10.59 -9.68 -13.66
C GLY A 231 -9.73 -10.92 -13.94
N ILE A 232 -10.00 -12.04 -13.26
CA ILE A 232 -9.38 -13.35 -13.52
C ILE A 232 -10.46 -14.43 -13.40
N SER A 233 -10.61 -15.24 -14.44
CA SER A 233 -11.47 -16.43 -14.41
C SER A 233 -10.78 -17.59 -15.11
N GLU A 234 -10.78 -18.77 -14.48
CA GLU A 234 -10.13 -19.98 -15.00
C GLU A 234 -8.64 -19.78 -15.40
N GLY A 235 -7.96 -18.82 -14.78
CA GLY A 235 -6.56 -18.47 -15.09
C GLY A 235 -6.40 -17.51 -16.27
N ASN A 236 -7.48 -17.14 -16.95
CA ASN A 236 -7.49 -16.12 -18.00
C ASN A 236 -7.75 -14.74 -17.41
N LYS A 237 -6.99 -13.73 -17.89
CA LYS A 237 -7.23 -12.33 -17.53
C LYS A 237 -8.47 -11.83 -18.26
N ILE A 238 -9.41 -11.26 -17.51
CA ILE A 238 -10.57 -10.55 -18.07
C ILE A 238 -10.31 -9.06 -17.86
N PRO A 239 -10.27 -8.25 -18.93
CA PRO A 239 -10.10 -6.81 -18.82
C PRO A 239 -11.16 -6.18 -17.92
N ILE A 240 -10.79 -5.13 -17.20
CA ILE A 240 -11.71 -4.29 -16.46
C ILE A 240 -12.10 -3.12 -17.35
N SER A 241 -13.36 -3.09 -17.80
CA SER A 241 -13.87 -2.01 -18.65
C SER A 241 -13.83 -0.67 -17.93
N TYR A 242 -14.22 -0.63 -16.66
CA TYR A 242 -14.06 0.53 -15.80
C TYR A 242 -14.12 0.15 -14.33
N GLY A 243 -13.53 1.00 -13.49
CA GLY A 243 -13.56 0.82 -12.05
C GLY A 243 -13.31 2.12 -11.30
N GLY A 244 -13.92 2.22 -10.13
CA GLY A 244 -13.73 3.31 -9.20
C GLY A 244 -13.37 2.76 -7.82
N ARG A 245 -12.47 3.45 -7.12
CA ARG A 245 -12.23 3.23 -5.70
C ARG A 245 -12.10 4.54 -4.94
N LEU A 246 -12.46 4.48 -3.67
CA LEU A 246 -12.26 5.55 -2.70
C LEU A 246 -11.79 4.92 -1.39
N ASN A 247 -10.58 5.24 -0.96
CA ASN A 247 -10.00 4.66 0.23
C ASN A 247 -9.20 5.68 1.04
N GLY A 248 -9.18 5.48 2.35
CA GLY A 248 -8.36 6.27 3.26
C GLY A 248 -9.07 6.64 4.56
N GLN A 249 -8.56 7.67 5.22
CA GLN A 249 -8.98 8.12 6.54
C GLN A 249 -9.48 9.58 6.50
N VAL A 250 -10.57 9.83 7.21
CA VAL A 250 -11.13 11.16 7.45
C VAL A 250 -11.52 11.25 8.92
N GLY A 251 -10.70 11.96 9.70
CA GLY A 251 -10.85 12.00 11.16
C GLY A 251 -10.75 10.61 11.77
N ASP A 252 -11.75 10.23 12.57
CA ASP A 252 -11.82 8.92 13.25
C ASP A 252 -12.32 7.78 12.35
N TYR A 253 -12.61 8.05 11.07
CA TYR A 253 -13.16 7.08 10.14
C TYR A 253 -12.13 6.63 9.11
N GLU A 254 -11.96 5.32 8.98
CA GLU A 254 -11.21 4.69 7.88
C GLU A 254 -12.21 3.99 6.97
N MET A 255 -12.13 4.23 5.66
CA MET A 255 -13.11 3.69 4.70
C MET A 255 -12.44 3.17 3.44
N GLY A 256 -13.10 2.18 2.84
CA GLY A 256 -12.74 1.64 1.54
C GLY A 256 -14.02 1.31 0.77
N LEU A 257 -14.19 1.93 -0.38
CA LEU A 257 -15.26 1.70 -1.34
C LEU A 257 -14.62 1.33 -2.68
N MET A 258 -15.12 0.31 -3.35
CA MET A 258 -14.65 -0.10 -4.66
C MET A 258 -15.81 -0.66 -5.47
N ASN A 259 -15.86 -0.26 -6.73
CA ASN A 259 -16.82 -0.71 -7.73
C ASN A 259 -16.07 -0.97 -9.04
N LEU A 260 -16.19 -2.16 -9.61
CA LEU A 260 -15.44 -2.58 -10.79
C LEU A 260 -16.36 -3.37 -11.72
N THR A 261 -16.33 -3.04 -13.00
CA THR A 261 -17.03 -3.81 -14.03
C THR A 261 -16.00 -4.48 -14.94
N THR A 262 -16.08 -5.81 -15.05
CA THR A 262 -15.28 -6.58 -16.01
C THR A 262 -15.94 -6.59 -17.37
N ASP A 263 -15.14 -6.73 -18.41
CA ASP A 263 -15.66 -6.92 -19.77
C ASP A 263 -16.25 -8.33 -19.95
N LYS A 264 -17.03 -8.51 -21.02
CA LYS A 264 -17.46 -9.83 -21.48
C LYS A 264 -16.28 -10.53 -22.17
N SER A 265 -16.08 -11.81 -21.87
CA SER A 265 -15.06 -12.63 -22.53
C SER A 265 -15.66 -13.97 -22.93
N GLU A 266 -15.73 -14.30 -24.22
CA GLU A 266 -16.32 -15.54 -24.79
C GLU A 266 -17.52 -16.11 -23.99
N ASN A 267 -17.26 -16.97 -23.00
CA ASN A 267 -18.25 -17.67 -22.17
C ASN A 267 -18.51 -17.04 -20.78
N ILE A 268 -17.97 -15.86 -20.53
CA ILE A 268 -17.99 -15.17 -19.24
C ILE A 268 -18.74 -13.84 -19.42
N PRO A 269 -19.90 -13.67 -18.75
CA PRO A 269 -20.62 -12.41 -18.82
C PRO A 269 -19.82 -11.29 -18.14
N ALA A 270 -20.12 -10.05 -18.50
CA ALA A 270 -19.64 -8.92 -17.73
C ALA A 270 -20.19 -8.99 -16.30
N GLU A 271 -19.35 -8.76 -15.30
CA GLU A 271 -19.71 -8.79 -13.89
C GLU A 271 -19.41 -7.44 -13.23
N ASN A 272 -20.21 -7.09 -12.24
CA ASN A 272 -20.00 -5.89 -11.43
C ASN A 272 -19.68 -6.28 -9.98
N PHE A 273 -18.48 -5.93 -9.53
CA PHE A 273 -17.98 -6.20 -8.20
C PHE A 273 -18.07 -4.95 -7.35
N GLN A 274 -18.66 -5.08 -6.16
CA GLN A 274 -18.82 -3.98 -5.21
C GLN A 274 -18.34 -4.41 -3.84
N ILE A 275 -17.54 -3.57 -3.20
CA ILE A 275 -17.15 -3.75 -1.80
C ILE A 275 -17.11 -2.40 -1.09
N ALA A 276 -17.64 -2.41 0.13
CA ALA A 276 -17.64 -1.26 1.01
C ALA A 276 -17.28 -1.69 2.43
N ARG A 277 -16.42 -0.91 3.09
CA ARG A 277 -16.14 -1.05 4.51
C ARG A 277 -15.86 0.31 5.13
N VAL A 278 -16.35 0.50 6.34
CA VAL A 278 -16.10 1.69 7.16
C VAL A 278 -15.77 1.22 8.57
N LYS A 279 -14.66 1.72 9.10
CA LYS A 279 -14.21 1.52 10.48
C LYS A 279 -14.25 2.85 11.20
N LYS A 280 -14.79 2.87 12.41
CA LYS A 280 -14.74 4.01 13.32
C LYS A 280 -13.83 3.69 14.49
N SER A 281 -12.84 4.54 14.72
CA SER A 281 -12.02 4.50 15.92
C SER A 281 -12.87 4.78 17.16
N ILE A 282 -12.75 3.90 18.17
CA ILE A 282 -13.37 4.06 19.50
C ILE A 282 -12.30 3.92 20.59
N PHE A 283 -12.38 4.74 21.64
CA PHE A 283 -11.39 4.78 22.73
C PHE A 283 -9.95 5.06 22.25
N LYS A 284 -8.93 4.38 22.77
CA LYS A 284 -7.51 4.59 22.37
C LYS A 284 -6.93 3.52 21.44
N GLN A 285 -7.47 2.30 21.45
CA GLN A 285 -6.91 1.17 20.69
C GLN A 285 -7.97 0.28 20.02
N SER A 286 -9.24 0.68 20.08
CA SER A 286 -10.37 -0.12 19.60
C SER A 286 -11.01 0.52 18.38
N TYR A 287 -11.72 -0.26 17.59
CA TYR A 287 -12.50 0.23 16.46
C TYR A 287 -13.78 -0.60 16.32
N LEU A 288 -14.76 -0.03 15.62
CA LEU A 288 -16.00 -0.68 15.21
C LEU A 288 -16.08 -0.65 13.68
N GLY A 289 -16.27 -1.82 13.04
CA GLY A 289 -16.52 -1.94 11.58
C GLY A 289 -15.71 -3.01 10.85
#